data_AF-A0A537HJT4-F1
#
_entry.id   AF-A0A537HJT4-F1
#
_cell.length_a   1.000
_cell.length_b   1.000
_cell.length_c   1.000
_cell.angle_alpha   90.00
_cell.angle_beta   90.00
_cell.angle_gamma   90.00
#
_symmetry.space_group_name_H-M   'P 1'
#
loop_
_entity.id
_entity.type
_entity.pdbx_description
1 polymer ?
#
loop_
_entity_poly.entity_id
_entity_poly.type
_entity_poly.pdbx_seq_one_letter_code
_entity_poly.pdbx_strand_id
1 'polypeptide(L)'
;AALATLLPAFLILVYESSRSNEVQHVLARIDWQIFFFFGGLFILVAALGKTGVLSMLGNEMIQISGGNLALSVTLVLWVTALISQVVDNVPLATVFIPVIAAMATTLGVPIAPLAWALAVGTGIGGMATPVGTASNLVALNILNKPKQRLSFARFAKRSIPLTIIDLAIANLILLLRL
;
A
#
# COMPACT_ATOMS: atom_id res chain seq x y z
N ALA A 1 -11.05 -11.71 -7.52
CA ALA A 1 -10.62 -11.80 -6.11
C ALA A 1 -11.80 -11.77 -5.14
N ALA A 2 -12.57 -10.67 -5.06
CA ALA A 2 -13.70 -10.55 -4.12
C ALA A 2 -14.76 -11.66 -4.23
N LEU A 3 -15.15 -12.06 -5.45
CA LEU A 3 -16.10 -13.16 -5.65
C LEU A 3 -15.59 -14.51 -5.10
N ALA A 4 -14.28 -14.78 -5.20
CA ALA A 4 -13.69 -16.03 -4.75
C ALA A 4 -13.66 -16.16 -3.22
N THR A 5 -13.66 -15.03 -2.49
CA THR A 5 -13.75 -15.00 -1.01
C THR A 5 -15.18 -14.86 -0.51
N LEU A 6 -16.05 -14.18 -1.25
CA LEU A 6 -17.45 -13.96 -0.87
C LEU A 6 -18.30 -15.21 -1.05
N LEU A 7 -18.08 -16.01 -2.10
CA LEU A 7 -18.84 -17.25 -2.31
C LEU A 7 -18.69 -18.24 -1.15
N PRO A 8 -17.47 -18.60 -0.71
CA PRO A 8 -17.29 -19.50 0.43
C PRO A 8 -17.86 -18.92 1.72
N ALA A 9 -17.65 -17.63 1.99
CA ALA A 9 -18.21 -16.97 3.16
C ALA A 9 -19.75 -17.00 3.17
N PHE A 10 -20.37 -16.74 2.02
CA PHE A 10 -21.82 -16.81 1.85
C PHE A 10 -22.34 -18.24 2.06
N LEU A 11 -21.69 -19.25 1.47
CA LEU A 11 -22.07 -20.65 1.65
C LEU A 11 -21.95 -21.11 3.11
N ILE A 12 -20.90 -20.69 3.82
CA ILE A 12 -20.72 -20.97 5.25
C ILE A 12 -21.85 -20.33 6.07
N LEU A 13 -22.21 -19.08 5.79
CA LEU A 13 -23.30 -18.38 6.50
C LEU A 13 -24.67 -19.04 6.26
N VAL A 14 -24.97 -19.43 5.02
CA VAL A 14 -26.22 -20.13 4.68
C VAL A 14 -26.26 -21.51 5.34
N TYR A 15 -25.14 -22.24 5.34
CA TYR A 15 -25.03 -23.56 5.97
C TYR A 15 -25.24 -23.50 7.49
N GLU A 16 -24.60 -22.56 8.18
CA GLU A 16 -24.75 -22.38 9.63
C GLU A 16 -26.16 -21.87 10.01
N SER A 17 -26.72 -20.94 9.23
CA SER A 17 -28.08 -20.42 9.44
C SER A 17 -29.16 -21.50 9.31
N SER A 18 -28.94 -22.53 8.50
CA SER A 18 -29.87 -23.65 8.31
C SER A 18 -29.86 -24.64 9.49
N ARG A 19 -28.82 -24.61 10.33
CA ARG A 19 -28.56 -25.61 11.38
C ARG A 19 -28.87 -25.12 12.80
N SER A 20 -29.50 -23.95 12.94
CA SER A 20 -29.80 -23.32 14.23
C SER A 20 -28.57 -22.92 15.06
N ASN A 21 -27.37 -23.02 14.50
CA ASN A 21 -26.18 -22.42 15.08
C ASN A 21 -26.28 -20.90 14.92
N GLU A 22 -26.01 -20.17 15.99
CA GLU A 22 -26.06 -18.72 15.94
C GLU A 22 -24.99 -18.22 14.96
N VAL A 23 -25.42 -17.58 13.87
CA VAL A 23 -24.57 -16.80 12.95
C VAL A 23 -23.60 -15.88 13.72
N GLN A 24 -23.99 -15.50 14.95
CA GLN A 24 -23.16 -14.80 15.93
C GLN A 24 -21.80 -15.47 16.18
N HIS A 25 -21.69 -16.80 16.21
CA HIS A 25 -20.41 -17.49 16.39
C HIS A 25 -19.44 -17.30 15.22
N VAL A 26 -19.94 -17.21 13.99
CA VAL A 26 -19.11 -16.94 12.81
C VAL A 26 -18.69 -15.48 12.81
N LEU A 27 -19.62 -14.57 13.09
CA LEU A 27 -19.35 -13.12 13.19
C LEU A 27 -18.38 -12.79 14.34
N ALA A 28 -18.42 -13.53 15.44
CA ALA A 28 -17.50 -13.36 16.58
C ALA A 28 -16.05 -13.77 16.25
N ARG A 29 -15.83 -14.56 15.20
CA ARG A 29 -14.48 -14.93 14.73
C ARG A 29 -13.89 -13.90 13.76
N ILE A 30 -14.68 -12.93 13.31
CA ILE A 30 -14.20 -11.84 12.46
C ILE A 30 -13.39 -10.87 13.32
N ASP A 31 -12.20 -10.52 12.85
CA ASP A 31 -11.39 -9.47 13.47
C ASP A 31 -11.94 -8.09 13.05
N TRP A 32 -12.94 -7.62 13.80
CA TRP A 32 -13.59 -6.33 13.57
C TRP A 32 -12.60 -5.16 13.65
N GLN A 33 -11.52 -5.29 14.43
CA GLN A 33 -10.51 -4.24 14.57
C GLN A 33 -9.83 -3.98 13.22
N ILE A 34 -9.53 -5.03 12.46
CA ILE A 34 -8.95 -4.92 11.13
C ILE A 34 -9.89 -4.20 10.15
N PHE A 35 -11.20 -4.51 10.18
CA PHE A 35 -12.19 -3.85 9.32
C PHE A 35 -12.28 -2.35 9.59
N PHE A 36 -12.40 -1.95 10.86
CA PHE A 36 -12.46 -0.54 11.22
C PHE A 36 -11.13 0.19 10.96
N PHE A 37 -10.00 -0.49 11.14
CA PHE A 37 -8.68 0.04 10.79
C PHE A 37 -8.58 0.36 9.30
N PHE A 38 -8.93 -0.58 8.41
CA PHE A 38 -8.88 -0.34 6.96
C PHE A 38 -9.93 0.67 6.49
N GLY A 39 -11.14 0.64 7.05
CA GLY A 39 -12.17 1.64 6.76
C GLY A 39 -11.69 3.05 7.11
N GLY A 40 -11.13 3.23 8.30
CA GLY A 40 -10.54 4.51 8.73
C GLY A 40 -9.34 4.92 7.87
N LEU A 41 -8.46 3.99 7.52
CA LEU A 41 -7.31 4.24 6.65
C LEU A 41 -7.74 4.71 5.27
N PHE A 42 -8.74 4.08 4.63
CA PHE A 42 -9.22 4.48 3.31
C PHE A 42 -9.90 5.86 3.34
N ILE A 43 -10.67 6.16 4.39
CA ILE A 43 -11.25 7.49 4.59
C ILE A 43 -10.14 8.54 4.73
N LEU A 44 -9.12 8.26 5.54
CA LEU A 44 -7.98 9.16 5.76
C LEU A 44 -7.20 9.42 4.46
N VAL A 45 -6.91 8.37 3.69
CA VAL A 45 -6.20 8.49 2.41
C VAL A 45 -7.02 9.28 1.39
N ALA A 46 -8.32 9.02 1.30
CA ALA A 46 -9.22 9.78 0.43
C ALA A 46 -9.32 11.26 0.86
N ALA A 47 -9.34 11.54 2.17
CA ALA A 47 -9.33 12.91 2.69
C ALA A 47 -8.01 13.62 2.36
N LEU A 48 -6.86 12.94 2.50
CA LEU A 48 -5.55 13.44 2.06
C LEU A 48 -5.55 13.84 0.58
N GLY A 49 -6.18 13.03 -0.29
CA GLY A 49 -6.37 13.39 -1.70
C GLY A 49 -7.16 14.68 -1.90
N LYS A 50 -8.15 14.97 -1.05
CA LYS A 50 -8.96 16.20 -1.11
C LYS A 50 -8.29 17.42 -0.50
N THR A 51 -7.29 17.24 0.36
CA THR A 51 -6.57 18.35 1.01
C THR A 51 -5.62 19.10 0.07
N GLY A 52 -5.31 18.53 -1.10
CA GLY A 52 -4.35 19.10 -2.05
C GLY A 52 -2.88 18.78 -1.75
N VAL A 53 -2.58 18.12 -0.62
CA VAL A 53 -1.21 17.72 -0.25
C VAL A 53 -0.56 16.86 -1.33
N LEU A 54 -1.29 15.89 -1.90
CA LEU A 54 -0.76 15.04 -2.98
C LEU A 54 -0.50 15.83 -4.27
N SER A 55 -1.32 16.84 -4.56
CA SER A 55 -1.11 17.72 -5.71
C SER A 55 0.10 18.63 -5.52
N MET A 56 0.31 19.17 -4.31
CA MET A 56 1.52 19.93 -3.98
C MET A 56 2.77 19.06 -4.17
N LEU A 57 2.73 17.83 -3.65
CA LEU A 57 3.84 16.89 -3.75
C LEU A 57 4.13 16.49 -5.21
N GLY A 58 3.08 16.31 -6.02
CA GLY A 58 3.19 16.13 -7.46
C GLY A 58 3.86 17.31 -8.17
N ASN A 59 3.49 18.55 -7.82
CA ASN A 59 4.09 19.76 -8.39
C ASN A 59 5.57 19.89 -8.03
N GLU A 60 5.95 19.59 -6.78
CA GLU A 60 7.36 19.54 -6.38
C GLU A 60 8.13 18.50 -7.19
N MET A 61 7.57 17.30 -7.38
CA MET A 61 8.19 16.27 -8.21
C MET A 61 8.33 16.71 -9.68
N ILE A 62 7.36 17.44 -10.23
CA ILE A 62 7.44 18.04 -11.57
C ILE A 62 8.61 19.01 -11.63
N GLN A 63 8.70 19.96 -10.69
CA GLN A 63 9.77 20.95 -10.66
C GLN A 63 11.16 20.32 -10.52
N ILE A 64 11.31 19.35 -9.61
CA ILE A 64 12.58 18.64 -9.40
C ILE A 64 12.95 17.80 -10.62
N SER A 65 11.97 17.14 -11.25
CA SER A 65 12.23 16.28 -12.41
C SER A 65 12.66 17.06 -13.66
N GLY A 66 12.18 18.30 -13.83
CA GLY A 66 12.56 19.17 -14.96
C GLY A 66 12.34 18.55 -16.34
N GLY A 67 11.40 17.62 -16.49
CA GLY A 67 11.14 16.90 -17.75
C GLY A 67 12.00 15.66 -17.98
N ASN A 68 12.94 15.35 -17.07
CA ASN A 68 13.74 14.15 -17.13
C ASN A 68 12.90 12.93 -16.71
N LEU A 69 12.66 12.00 -17.65
CA LEU A 69 11.87 10.80 -17.41
C LEU A 69 12.50 9.88 -16.36
N ALA A 70 13.82 9.68 -16.41
CA ALA A 70 14.54 8.85 -15.43
C ALA A 70 14.40 9.39 -14.00
N LEU A 71 14.53 10.71 -13.85
CA LEU A 71 14.34 11.38 -12.56
C LEU A 71 12.88 11.31 -12.12
N SER A 72 11.93 11.48 -13.02
CA SER A 72 10.49 11.35 -12.73
C SER A 72 10.14 9.95 -12.21
N VAL A 73 10.63 8.90 -12.88
CA VAL A 73 10.48 7.50 -12.45
C VAL A 73 11.09 7.27 -11.08
N THR A 74 12.31 7.75 -10.87
CA THR A 74 13.00 7.64 -9.58
C THR A 74 12.20 8.33 -8.47
N LEU A 75 11.73 9.56 -8.68
CA LEU A 75 10.95 10.31 -7.70
C LEU A 75 9.64 9.60 -7.37
N VAL A 76 8.87 9.17 -8.39
CA VAL A 76 7.62 8.44 -8.16
C VAL A 76 7.88 7.16 -7.36
N LEU A 77 8.89 6.37 -7.72
CA LEU A 77 9.23 5.14 -7.03
C LEU A 77 9.53 5.38 -5.53
N TRP A 78 10.46 6.29 -5.22
CA TRP A 78 10.93 6.50 -3.85
C TRP A 78 9.91 7.24 -2.98
N VAL A 79 9.21 8.23 -3.52
CA VAL A 79 8.17 8.97 -2.79
C VAL A 79 7.02 8.04 -2.44
N THR A 80 6.53 7.26 -3.41
CA THR A 80 5.42 6.35 -3.15
C THR A 80 5.83 5.23 -2.22
N ALA A 81 7.08 4.75 -2.30
CA ALA A 81 7.60 3.78 -1.34
C ALA A 81 7.69 4.33 0.10
N LEU A 82 8.09 5.60 0.26
CA LEU A 82 8.15 6.26 1.57
C LEU A 82 6.76 6.42 2.19
N ILE A 83 5.77 6.82 1.39
CA ILE A 83 4.39 6.97 1.87
C ILE A 83 3.76 5.60 2.17
N SER A 84 4.11 4.58 1.37
CA SER A 84 3.62 3.20 1.53
C SER A 84 4.05 2.56 2.85
N GLN A 85 5.01 3.15 3.55
CA GLN A 85 5.39 2.72 4.90
C GLN A 85 4.26 2.88 5.93
N VAL A 86 3.27 3.71 5.65
CA VAL A 86 2.14 3.96 6.57
C VAL A 86 0.82 3.70 5.87
N VAL A 87 0.76 3.91 4.55
CA VAL A 87 -0.43 3.74 3.74
C VAL A 87 -0.34 2.45 2.94
N ASP A 88 -1.37 1.62 3.00
CA ASP A 88 -1.41 0.40 2.21
C ASP A 88 -1.29 0.70 0.70
N ASN A 89 -0.72 -0.26 -0.03
CA ASN A 89 -0.37 -0.10 -1.44
C ASN A 89 -1.55 0.26 -2.35
N VAL A 90 -2.72 -0.39 -2.17
CA VAL A 90 -3.90 -0.20 -3.03
C VAL A 90 -4.51 1.22 -2.92
N PRO A 91 -4.80 1.74 -1.72
CA PRO A 91 -5.25 3.13 -1.56
C PRO A 91 -4.24 4.13 -2.08
N LEU A 92 -2.96 3.92 -1.76
CA LEU A 92 -1.91 4.85 -2.16
C LEU A 92 -1.79 4.94 -3.68
N ALA A 93 -1.80 3.80 -4.37
CA ALA A 93 -1.81 3.77 -5.83
C ALA A 93 -3.02 4.52 -6.40
N THR A 94 -4.21 4.31 -5.83
CA THR A 94 -5.44 4.94 -6.30
C THR A 94 -5.38 6.47 -6.22
N VAL A 95 -4.85 7.02 -5.14
CA VAL A 95 -4.73 8.48 -4.98
C VAL A 95 -3.55 9.09 -5.73
N PHE A 96 -2.53 8.29 -6.08
CA PHE A 96 -1.38 8.76 -6.89
C PHE A 96 -1.57 8.65 -8.40
N ILE A 97 -2.52 7.85 -8.90
CA ILE A 97 -2.86 7.80 -10.34
C ILE A 97 -3.07 9.21 -10.94
N PRO A 98 -3.93 10.08 -10.36
CA PRO A 98 -4.09 11.43 -10.91
C PRO A 98 -2.82 12.28 -10.82
N VAL A 99 -1.97 12.05 -9.81
CA VAL A 99 -0.67 12.74 -9.65
C VAL A 99 0.27 12.38 -10.80
N ILE A 100 0.49 11.09 -11.06
CA ILE A 100 1.41 10.67 -12.14
C ILE A 100 0.85 11.01 -13.54
N ALA A 101 -0.48 11.08 -13.69
CA ALA A 101 -1.10 11.53 -14.94
C ALA A 101 -0.86 13.03 -15.18
N ALA A 102 -0.99 13.86 -14.14
CA ALA A 102 -0.66 15.28 -14.20
C ALA A 102 0.84 15.51 -14.49
N MET A 103 1.72 14.70 -13.90
CA MET A 103 3.15 14.73 -14.22
C MET A 103 3.42 14.37 -15.69
N ALA A 104 2.86 13.27 -16.17
CA ALA A 104 3.05 12.80 -17.55
C ALA A 104 2.66 13.88 -18.57
N THR A 105 1.49 14.49 -18.35
CA THR A 105 0.96 15.55 -19.22
C THR A 105 1.78 16.84 -19.13
N THR A 106 2.15 17.30 -17.93
CA THR A 106 2.89 18.54 -17.73
C THR A 106 4.33 18.46 -18.25
N LEU A 107 4.99 17.31 -18.07
CA LEU A 107 6.37 17.08 -18.47
C LEU A 107 6.50 16.57 -19.92
N GLY A 108 5.40 16.19 -20.56
CA GLY A 108 5.40 15.58 -21.89
C GLY A 108 6.05 14.19 -21.93
N VAL A 109 6.01 13.46 -20.81
CA VAL A 109 6.65 12.14 -20.68
C VAL A 109 5.62 11.00 -20.73
N PRO A 110 5.99 9.77 -21.17
CA PRO A 110 5.06 8.65 -21.19
C PRO A 110 4.60 8.28 -19.77
N ILE A 111 3.30 8.01 -19.62
CA ILE A 111 2.72 7.60 -18.34
C ILE A 111 3.13 6.19 -17.92
N ALA A 112 3.43 5.30 -18.87
CA ALA A 112 3.67 3.88 -18.59
C ALA A 112 4.87 3.64 -17.65
N PRO A 113 6.05 4.26 -17.83
CA PRO A 113 7.14 4.15 -16.86
C PRO A 113 6.78 4.69 -15.47
N LEU A 114 6.02 5.78 -15.39
CA LEU A 114 5.55 6.33 -14.10
C LEU A 114 4.56 5.40 -13.41
N ALA A 115 3.69 4.72 -14.17
CA ALA A 115 2.76 3.73 -13.65
C ALA A 115 3.51 2.50 -13.10
N TRP A 116 4.57 2.04 -13.77
CA TRP A 116 5.44 0.99 -13.23
C TRP A 116 6.18 1.43 -11.97
N ALA A 117 6.73 2.65 -11.96
CA ALA A 117 7.35 3.22 -10.77
C ALA A 117 6.39 3.28 -9.58
N LEU A 118 5.14 3.72 -9.81
CA LEU A 118 4.09 3.76 -8.80
C LEU A 118 3.74 2.36 -8.28
N ALA A 119 3.51 1.39 -9.19
CA ALA A 119 3.15 0.03 -8.81
C ALA A 119 4.25 -0.65 -7.99
N VAL A 120 5.52 -0.51 -8.42
CA VAL A 120 6.66 -1.11 -7.73
C VAL A 120 6.97 -0.38 -6.42
N GLY A 121 6.92 0.95 -6.40
CA GLY A 121 7.20 1.76 -5.21
C GLY A 121 6.20 1.50 -4.10
N THR A 122 4.90 1.53 -4.42
CA THR A 122 3.85 1.18 -3.46
C THR A 122 3.90 -0.28 -3.02
N GLY A 123 4.22 -1.21 -3.93
CA GLY A 123 4.30 -2.64 -3.64
C GLY A 123 5.46 -3.02 -2.72
N ILE A 124 6.65 -2.45 -2.91
CA ILE A 124 7.84 -2.76 -2.11
C ILE A 124 7.87 -1.90 -0.83
N GLY A 125 7.47 -0.63 -0.90
CA GLY A 125 7.58 0.31 0.22
C GLY A 125 6.87 -0.13 1.50
N GLY A 126 5.69 -0.76 1.36
CA GLY A 126 4.91 -1.27 2.50
C GLY A 126 5.60 -2.39 3.30
N MET A 127 6.70 -2.97 2.78
CA MET A 127 7.48 -3.98 3.48
C MET A 127 8.37 -3.40 4.58
N ALA A 128 8.69 -2.11 4.52
CA ALA A 128 9.64 -1.47 5.45
C ALA A 128 9.13 -1.41 6.90
N THR A 129 7.80 -1.31 7.09
CA THR A 129 7.20 -1.21 8.42
C THR A 129 6.07 -2.23 8.60
N PRO A 130 5.71 -2.52 9.86
CA PRO A 130 4.58 -3.40 10.12
C PRO A 130 3.20 -2.85 9.77
N VAL A 131 3.06 -1.53 9.63
CA VAL A 131 1.77 -0.86 9.37
C VAL A 131 1.55 -0.67 7.86
N GLY A 132 2.63 -0.70 7.08
CA GLY A 132 2.57 -0.48 5.63
C GLY A 132 1.78 -1.51 4.83
N THR A 133 1.53 -2.71 5.37
CA THR A 133 0.62 -3.68 4.74
C THR A 133 -0.23 -4.42 5.76
N ALA A 134 -1.44 -4.83 5.33
CA ALA A 134 -2.33 -5.69 6.12
C ALA A 134 -1.66 -6.97 6.60
N SER A 135 -0.90 -7.61 5.71
CA SER A 135 -0.21 -8.87 5.98
C SER A 135 0.80 -8.73 7.11
N ASN A 136 1.55 -7.63 7.16
CA ASN A 136 2.52 -7.38 8.22
C ASN A 136 1.82 -7.14 9.57
N LEU A 137 0.71 -6.42 9.58
CA LEU A 137 -0.08 -6.15 10.79
C LEU A 137 -0.67 -7.45 11.35
N VAL A 138 -1.24 -8.29 10.49
CA VAL A 138 -1.78 -9.60 10.87
C VAL A 138 -0.67 -10.51 11.38
N ALA A 139 0.48 -10.55 10.70
CA ALA A 139 1.63 -11.34 11.14
C ALA A 139 2.13 -10.89 12.52
N LEU A 140 2.22 -9.58 12.78
CA LEU A 140 2.54 -9.06 14.10
C LEU A 140 1.54 -9.49 15.17
N ASN A 141 0.24 -9.44 14.86
CA ASN A 141 -0.81 -9.82 15.80
C ASN A 141 -0.71 -11.32 16.18
N ILE A 142 -0.44 -12.18 15.19
CA ILE A 142 -0.24 -13.62 15.41
C ILE A 142 1.03 -13.91 16.21
N LEU A 143 2.12 -13.17 15.95
CA LEU A 143 3.42 -13.37 16.60
C LEU A 143 3.50 -12.80 18.02
N ASN A 144 2.61 -11.88 18.41
CA ASN A 144 2.54 -11.29 19.76
C ASN A 144 2.00 -12.25 20.85
N LYS A 145 2.39 -13.52 20.79
CA LYS A 145 2.17 -14.54 21.82
C LYS A 145 3.25 -14.45 22.92
N PRO A 146 2.95 -14.87 24.17
CA PRO A 146 3.68 -14.50 25.38
C PRO A 146 5.20 -14.82 25.44
N LYS A 147 5.76 -15.61 24.52
CA LYS A 147 7.18 -16.02 24.55
C LYS A 147 8.09 -15.32 23.53
N GLN A 148 7.56 -14.61 22.53
CA GLN A 148 8.39 -13.86 21.54
C GLN A 148 7.65 -12.61 21.03
N ARG A 149 7.73 -11.49 21.75
CA ARG A 149 7.16 -10.21 21.27
C ARG A 149 8.06 -9.61 20.20
N LEU A 150 7.57 -9.49 18.97
CA LEU A 150 8.24 -8.74 17.92
C LEU A 150 7.85 -7.26 18.04
N SER A 151 8.73 -6.45 18.63
CA SER A 151 8.51 -5.00 18.71
C SER A 151 8.56 -4.35 17.31
N PHE A 152 7.76 -3.31 17.09
CA PHE A 152 7.78 -2.48 15.87
C PHE A 152 9.20 -2.11 15.43
N ALA A 153 10.01 -1.60 16.37
CA ALA A 153 11.39 -1.17 16.09
C ALA A 153 12.29 -2.31 15.60
N ARG A 154 12.10 -3.53 16.13
CA ARG A 154 12.88 -4.71 15.74
C ARG A 154 12.52 -5.17 14.33
N PHE A 155 11.23 -5.12 13.97
CA PHE A 155 10.79 -5.38 12.61
C PHE A 155 11.37 -4.33 11.65
N ALA A 156 11.13 -3.05 11.92
CA ALA A 156 11.58 -1.95 11.05
C ALA A 156 13.10 -1.95 10.85
N LYS A 157 13.88 -2.16 11.92
CA LYS A 157 15.35 -2.24 11.85
C LYS A 157 15.85 -3.35 10.92
N ARG A 158 15.09 -4.44 10.78
CA ARG A 158 15.45 -5.57 9.91
C ARG A 158 14.90 -5.41 8.49
N SER A 159 13.69 -4.89 8.35
CA SER A 159 13.01 -4.76 7.06
C SER A 159 13.46 -3.55 6.25
N ILE A 160 13.70 -2.39 6.88
CA ILE A 160 14.10 -1.16 6.17
C ILE A 160 15.32 -1.38 5.27
N PRO A 161 16.44 -1.99 5.74
CA PRO A 161 17.59 -2.21 4.87
C PRO A 161 17.28 -3.09 3.66
N LEU A 162 16.47 -4.12 3.84
CA LEU A 162 16.04 -5.01 2.74
C LEU A 162 15.17 -4.25 1.74
N THR A 163 14.19 -3.49 2.23
CA THR A 163 13.33 -2.65 1.39
C THR A 163 14.12 -1.63 0.58
N ILE A 164 15.15 -1.00 1.17
CA ILE A 164 16.01 -0.06 0.43
C ILE A 164 16.79 -0.76 -0.68
N ILE A 165 17.30 -1.97 -0.43
CA ILE A 165 18.02 -2.76 -1.44
C ILE A 165 17.05 -3.13 -2.58
N ASP A 166 15.85 -3.61 -2.26
CA ASP A 166 14.85 -3.98 -3.25
C ASP A 166 14.41 -2.77 -4.09
N LEU A 167 14.20 -1.61 -3.45
CA LEU A 167 13.89 -0.35 -4.15
C LEU A 167 15.05 0.11 -5.05
N ALA A 168 16.29 -0.02 -4.60
CA ALA A 168 17.46 0.34 -5.41
C ALA A 168 17.59 -0.55 -6.65
N ILE A 169 17.39 -1.87 -6.50
CA ILE A 169 17.38 -2.83 -7.61
C ILE A 169 16.22 -2.53 -8.56
N ALA A 170 15.02 -2.32 -8.03
CA ALA A 170 13.84 -1.94 -8.81
C ALA A 170 14.08 -0.64 -9.59
N ASN A 171 14.66 0.38 -8.96
CA ASN A 171 14.98 1.63 -9.62
C ASN A 171 15.94 1.41 -10.78
N LEU A 172 17.03 0.66 -10.55
CA LEU A 172 17.99 0.34 -11.59
C LEU A 172 17.33 -0.39 -12.77
N ILE A 173 16.49 -1.40 -12.51
CA ILE A 173 15.77 -2.13 -13.56
C ILE A 173 14.84 -1.21 -14.34
N LEU A 174 14.10 -0.34 -13.65
CA LEU A 174 13.21 0.62 -14.31
C LEU A 174 14.01 1.58 -15.20
N LEU A 175 15.13 2.11 -14.71
CA LEU A 175 16.01 3.00 -15.46
C LEU A 175 16.64 2.34 -16.68
N LEU A 176 17.04 1.07 -16.59
CA LEU A 176 17.58 0.29 -17.72
C LEU A 176 16.53 -0.01 -18.80
N ARG A 177 15.24 0.15 -18.49
CA ARG A 177 14.12 -0.12 -19.40
C ARG A 177 13.55 1.14 -20.05
N LEU A 178 14.04 2.32 -19.67
CA LEU A 178 13.68 3.61 -20.29
C LEU A 178 14.36 3.77 -21.66
#